data_AF-A0A9W8DHE6-F1
#
_entry.id   AF-A0A9W8DHE6-F1
#
_cell.length_a   1.000
_cell.length_b   1.000
_cell.length_c   1.000
_cell.angle_alpha   90.00
_cell.angle_beta   90.00
_cell.angle_gamma   90.00
#
_symmetry.space_group_name_H-M   'P 1'
#
loop_
_entity.id
_entity.type
_entity.pdbx_description
1 polymer ?
#
loop_
_entity_poly.entity_id
_entity_poly.type
_entity_poly.pdbx_seq_one_letter_code
_entity_poly.pdbx_strand_id
1 'polypeptide(L)'
;PNFNTFPTRRNNGNGRRRRPRYSMAPTNAPEISPVAVYEFFEAIEAHDAAKVRKMVQENRLLTQVRNKEEYYRYDSGVELDAYRCLGAYIGAVTGLQLAVLLGNEEMALDLIDATFQSDLELTFGLQNTTLHLASFLEETEVVRALIERGINTSLKNNKGYVACDLTTNPDILEIFKELVKTQRESSQLNDIPEE
;
A
#
# COMPACT_ATOMS: atom_id res chain seq x y z
N PRO A 1 41.54 -20.72 29.56
CA PRO A 1 41.86 -19.97 28.33
C PRO A 1 41.51 -20.79 27.08
N ASN A 2 40.33 -20.56 26.50
CA ASN A 2 40.01 -20.96 25.14
C ASN A 2 38.94 -19.99 24.63
N PHE A 3 39.40 -18.97 23.92
CA PHE A 3 38.59 -18.01 23.18
C PHE A 3 38.07 -18.71 21.94
N ASN A 4 36.80 -19.13 21.95
CA ASN A 4 36.14 -19.57 20.72
C ASN A 4 35.74 -18.35 19.89
N THR A 5 36.43 -18.26 18.77
CA THR A 5 36.29 -17.35 17.64
C THR A 5 34.87 -17.33 17.06
N PHE A 6 34.31 -16.12 16.93
CA PHE A 6 33.14 -15.82 16.10
C PHE A 6 33.45 -16.02 14.60
N PRO A 7 32.57 -16.65 13.81
CA PRO A 7 32.59 -16.47 12.37
C PRO A 7 31.76 -15.23 12.00
N THR A 8 32.44 -14.14 11.66
CA THR A 8 31.86 -12.99 10.94
C THR A 8 31.46 -13.42 9.53
N ARG A 9 30.16 -13.67 9.33
CA ARG A 9 29.62 -13.88 7.98
C ARG A 9 29.37 -12.52 7.33
N ARG A 10 30.38 -12.03 6.61
CA ARG A 10 30.21 -11.03 5.54
C ARG A 10 29.15 -11.57 4.57
N ASN A 11 28.00 -10.91 4.47
CA ASN A 11 27.07 -11.13 3.38
C ASN A 11 27.16 -9.94 2.42
N ASN A 12 28.06 -10.06 1.45
CA ASN A 12 28.14 -9.17 0.30
C ASN A 12 27.00 -9.51 -0.67
N GLY A 13 26.26 -8.49 -1.08
CA GLY A 13 25.93 -8.24 -2.49
C GLY A 13 24.91 -9.18 -3.18
N ASN A 14 23.79 -8.56 -3.56
CA ASN A 14 22.98 -8.92 -4.72
C ASN A 14 22.33 -10.31 -4.72
N GLY A 15 21.28 -10.44 -3.91
CA GLY A 15 20.20 -11.39 -4.16
C GLY A 15 19.45 -11.00 -5.44
N ARG A 16 19.98 -11.39 -6.61
CA ARG A 16 19.20 -11.40 -7.86
C ARG A 16 17.98 -12.28 -7.61
N ARG A 17 16.80 -11.66 -7.47
CA ARG A 17 15.51 -12.33 -7.40
C ARG A 17 15.44 -13.31 -8.58
N ARG A 18 15.39 -14.61 -8.29
CA ARG A 18 15.22 -15.62 -9.33
C ARG A 18 13.84 -15.40 -9.93
N ARG A 19 13.79 -15.04 -11.23
CA ARG A 19 12.54 -14.88 -11.98
C ARG A 19 11.62 -16.09 -11.73
N PRO A 20 10.38 -15.90 -11.23
CA PRO A 20 9.46 -17.01 -11.08
C PRO A 20 9.18 -17.60 -12.48
N ARG A 21 9.22 -18.94 -12.57
CA ARG A 21 8.79 -19.65 -13.78
C ARG A 21 7.25 -19.68 -13.77
N TYR A 22 6.63 -18.83 -14.57
CA TYR A 22 5.18 -18.81 -14.76
C TYR A 22 4.68 -20.18 -15.26
N SER A 23 3.99 -20.90 -14.38
CA SER A 23 3.21 -22.09 -14.72
C SER A 23 1.83 -21.63 -15.19
N MET A 24 1.63 -21.59 -16.52
CA MET A 24 0.38 -21.24 -17.18
C MET A 24 -0.76 -22.19 -16.77
N ALA A 25 -1.58 -21.82 -15.79
CA ALA A 25 -2.89 -22.42 -15.57
C ALA A 25 -3.97 -21.43 -16.06
N PRO A 26 -4.94 -21.86 -16.89
CA PRO A 26 -5.95 -20.95 -17.42
C PRO A 26 -7.08 -20.82 -16.41
N THR A 27 -7.08 -19.76 -15.61
CA THR A 27 -8.24 -19.41 -14.78
C THR A 27 -8.96 -18.23 -15.38
N ASN A 28 -10.12 -18.51 -15.95
CA ASN A 28 -11.14 -17.57 -16.41
C ASN A 28 -11.41 -16.48 -15.36
N ALA A 29 -10.89 -15.28 -15.61
CA ALA A 29 -11.24 -14.01 -14.98
C ALA A 29 -10.89 -12.90 -15.99
N PRO A 30 -11.60 -11.77 -16.00
CA PRO A 30 -11.72 -10.89 -17.15
C PRO A 30 -10.37 -10.30 -17.63
N GLU A 31 -10.07 -10.56 -18.90
CA GLU A 31 -9.20 -9.86 -19.87
C GLU A 31 -8.10 -8.90 -19.36
N ILE A 32 -7.17 -9.39 -18.54
CA ILE A 32 -5.86 -8.76 -18.39
C ILE A 32 -4.80 -9.81 -18.66
N SER A 33 -3.89 -9.55 -19.60
CA SER A 33 -2.86 -10.54 -19.94
C SER A 33 -1.98 -10.79 -18.71
N PRO A 34 -1.72 -12.06 -18.33
CA PRO A 34 -0.86 -12.37 -17.18
C PRO A 34 0.53 -11.74 -17.30
N VAL A 35 0.99 -11.55 -18.54
CA VAL A 35 2.24 -10.87 -18.86
C VAL A 35 2.19 -9.39 -18.49
N ALA A 36 1.10 -8.68 -18.82
CA ALA A 36 0.95 -7.27 -18.45
C ALA A 36 0.89 -7.07 -16.93
N VAL A 37 0.26 -8.00 -16.20
CA VAL A 37 0.25 -8.00 -14.73
C VAL A 37 1.68 -8.12 -14.20
N TYR A 38 2.45 -9.09 -14.70
CA TYR A 38 3.82 -9.26 -14.27
C TYR A 38 4.70 -8.04 -14.58
N GLU A 39 4.62 -7.52 -15.81
CA GLU A 39 5.40 -6.35 -16.22
C GLU A 39 5.05 -5.11 -15.41
N PHE A 40 3.78 -4.97 -14.98
CA PHE A 40 3.33 -3.91 -14.10
C PHE A 40 3.97 -4.01 -12.71
N PHE A 41 3.91 -5.19 -12.08
CA PHE A 41 4.56 -5.38 -10.77
C PHE A 41 6.10 -5.29 -10.86
N GLU A 42 6.72 -5.83 -11.92
CA GLU A 42 8.17 -5.71 -12.15
C GLU A 42 8.59 -4.23 -12.33
N ALA A 43 7.77 -3.41 -12.99
CA ALA A 43 8.03 -1.97 -13.14
C ALA A 43 7.96 -1.23 -11.80
N ILE A 44 7.00 -1.59 -10.94
CA ILE A 44 6.86 -1.03 -9.58
C ILE A 44 8.10 -1.38 -8.74
N GLU A 45 8.54 -2.63 -8.78
CA GLU A 45 9.76 -3.08 -8.08
C GLU A 45 11.04 -2.45 -8.61
N ALA A 46 11.06 -2.11 -9.91
CA ALA A 46 12.15 -1.38 -10.52
C ALA A 46 12.11 0.14 -10.24
N HIS A 47 11.10 0.64 -9.52
CA HIS A 47 10.85 2.06 -9.28
C HIS A 47 10.67 2.88 -10.57
N ASP A 48 10.18 2.26 -11.65
CA ASP A 48 9.96 2.92 -12.94
C ASP A 48 8.54 3.52 -13.05
N ALA A 49 8.37 4.70 -12.46
CA ALA A 49 7.09 5.42 -12.47
C ALA A 49 6.61 5.76 -13.90
N ALA A 50 7.51 6.03 -14.83
CA ALA A 50 7.15 6.37 -16.21
C ALA A 50 6.50 5.18 -16.92
N LYS A 51 7.08 3.98 -16.78
CA LYS A 51 6.51 2.75 -17.34
C LYS A 51 5.17 2.42 -16.68
N VAL A 52 5.08 2.51 -15.36
CA VAL A 52 3.83 2.27 -14.62
C VAL A 52 2.72 3.21 -15.12
N ARG A 53 2.98 4.52 -15.23
CA ARG A 53 2.01 5.48 -15.74
C ARG A 53 1.51 5.13 -17.14
N LYS A 54 2.44 4.78 -18.05
CA LYS A 54 2.07 4.37 -19.41
C LYS A 54 1.16 3.14 -19.41
N MET A 55 1.51 2.11 -18.63
CA MET A 55 0.72 0.89 -18.54
C MET A 55 -0.67 1.14 -17.94
N VAL A 56 -0.78 2.02 -16.93
CA VAL A 56 -2.07 2.36 -16.31
C VAL A 56 -2.95 3.20 -17.25
N GLN A 57 -2.35 4.07 -18.07
CA GLN A 57 -3.07 4.80 -19.12
C GLN A 57 -3.63 3.85 -20.19
N GLU A 58 -2.88 2.81 -20.56
CA GLU A 58 -3.32 1.81 -21.53
C GLU A 58 -4.39 0.88 -20.94
N ASN A 59 -4.22 0.45 -19.69
CA ASN A 59 -5.10 -0.50 -19.02
C ASN A 59 -5.38 -0.09 -17.57
N ARG A 60 -6.43 0.71 -17.36
CA ARG A 60 -6.81 1.19 -16.03
C ARG A 60 -7.19 0.07 -15.05
N LEU A 61 -7.62 -1.08 -15.57
CA LEU A 61 -7.95 -2.27 -14.77
C LEU A 61 -6.72 -2.90 -14.06
N LEU A 62 -5.49 -2.57 -14.48
CA LEU A 62 -4.27 -3.04 -13.80
C LEU A 62 -4.22 -2.62 -12.33
N THR A 63 -4.87 -1.51 -11.98
CA THR A 63 -4.95 -0.99 -10.61
C THR A 63 -5.72 -1.91 -9.65
N GLN A 64 -6.63 -2.73 -10.17
CA GLN A 64 -7.42 -3.71 -9.41
C GLN A 64 -6.69 -5.04 -9.22
N VAL A 65 -5.62 -5.26 -9.99
CA VAL A 65 -4.94 -6.55 -9.98
C VAL A 65 -4.17 -6.72 -8.68
N ARG A 66 -4.30 -7.92 -8.11
CA ARG A 66 -3.60 -8.31 -6.89
C ARG A 66 -2.59 -9.38 -7.19
N ASN A 67 -1.34 -9.15 -6.81
CA ASN A 67 -0.30 -10.17 -6.95
C ASN A 67 -0.51 -11.24 -5.86
N LYS A 68 -0.96 -12.43 -6.25
CA LYS A 68 -1.15 -13.57 -5.33
C LYS A 68 0.08 -14.49 -5.27
N GLU A 69 1.02 -14.33 -6.21
CA GLU A 69 2.10 -15.31 -6.43
C GLU A 69 3.38 -14.93 -5.67
N GLU A 70 3.55 -13.67 -5.30
CA GLU A 70 4.76 -13.16 -4.65
C GLU A 70 4.57 -12.92 -3.15
N TYR A 71 5.56 -13.36 -2.36
CA TYR A 71 5.58 -13.19 -0.91
C TYR A 71 6.34 -11.91 -0.54
N TYR A 72 5.62 -10.81 -0.41
CA TYR A 72 6.17 -9.56 0.11
C TYR A 72 6.42 -9.66 1.62
N ARG A 73 7.51 -9.05 2.07
CA ARG A 73 7.87 -8.91 3.49
C ARG A 73 8.12 -7.44 3.79
N TYR A 74 7.85 -7.05 5.03
CA TYR A 74 8.24 -5.76 5.55
C TYR A 74 9.77 -5.65 5.60
N ASP A 75 10.27 -4.42 5.54
CA ASP A 75 11.69 -4.17 5.80
C ASP A 75 12.07 -4.65 7.20
N SER A 76 13.28 -5.19 7.35
CA SER A 76 13.76 -5.76 8.61
C SER A 76 13.74 -4.76 9.76
N GLY A 77 13.82 -3.46 9.49
CA GLY A 77 13.76 -2.41 10.51
C GLY A 77 12.36 -2.22 11.12
N VAL A 78 11.32 -2.45 10.33
CA VAL A 78 9.92 -2.21 10.73
C VAL A 78 9.11 -3.50 10.89
N GLU A 79 9.69 -4.66 10.60
CA GLU A 79 9.02 -5.96 10.62
C GLU A 79 8.35 -6.28 11.96
N LEU A 80 8.99 -5.95 13.10
CA LEU A 80 8.43 -6.26 14.42
C LEU A 80 7.18 -5.43 14.74
N ASP A 81 7.21 -4.14 14.42
CA ASP A 81 6.10 -3.24 14.66
C ASP A 81 4.98 -3.48 13.64
N ALA A 82 5.34 -3.74 12.38
CA ALA A 82 4.39 -4.17 11.36
C ALA A 82 3.73 -5.50 11.75
N TYR A 83 4.47 -6.45 12.32
CA TYR A 83 3.88 -7.69 12.84
C TYR A 83 2.84 -7.41 13.92
N ARG A 84 3.10 -6.48 14.83
CA ARG A 84 2.19 -6.09 15.92
C ARG A 84 0.96 -5.33 15.43
N CYS A 85 1.12 -4.45 14.45
CA CYS A 85 0.09 -3.54 13.97
C CYS A 85 -0.72 -4.08 12.79
N LEU A 86 -0.04 -4.68 11.80
CA LEU A 86 -0.59 -5.10 10.50
C LEU A 86 -0.61 -6.63 10.36
N GLY A 87 0.28 -7.36 11.03
CA GLY A 87 0.39 -8.83 11.00
C GLY A 87 1.59 -9.35 10.20
N ALA A 88 1.91 -10.64 10.34
CA ALA A 88 3.05 -11.28 9.63
C ALA A 88 2.84 -11.41 8.11
N TYR A 89 1.59 -11.43 7.66
CA TYR A 89 1.25 -11.82 6.31
C TYR A 89 0.57 -10.68 5.57
N ILE A 90 1.29 -10.11 4.59
CA ILE A 90 0.78 -9.08 3.69
C ILE A 90 -0.15 -9.72 2.65
N GLY A 91 0.22 -10.89 2.13
CA GLY A 91 -0.57 -11.63 1.17
C GLY A 91 -0.72 -10.89 -0.16
N ALA A 92 -1.93 -10.96 -0.74
CA ALA A 92 -2.18 -10.42 -2.06
C ALA A 92 -2.31 -8.89 -2.04
N VAL A 93 -1.32 -8.20 -2.58
CA VAL A 93 -1.26 -6.73 -2.63
C VAL A 93 -1.60 -6.17 -4.00
N THR A 94 -2.16 -4.97 -4.02
CA THR A 94 -2.33 -4.16 -5.23
C THR A 94 -1.05 -3.41 -5.58
N GLY A 95 -0.97 -2.90 -6.81
CA GLY A 95 0.18 -2.08 -7.23
C GLY A 95 0.40 -0.86 -6.33
N LEU A 96 -0.67 -0.20 -5.88
CA LEU A 96 -0.60 0.92 -4.96
C LEU A 96 -0.03 0.52 -3.59
N GLN A 97 -0.52 -0.58 -3.02
CA GLN A 97 -0.01 -1.07 -1.73
C GLN A 97 1.47 -1.45 -1.83
N LEU A 98 1.90 -2.01 -2.97
CA LEU A 98 3.30 -2.31 -3.20
C LEU A 98 4.15 -1.05 -3.34
N ALA A 99 3.68 -0.03 -4.06
CA ALA A 99 4.38 1.25 -4.19
C ALA A 99 4.64 1.90 -2.82
N VAL A 100 3.62 1.89 -1.95
CA VAL A 100 3.73 2.38 -0.58
C VAL A 100 4.67 1.50 0.25
N LEU A 101 4.60 0.17 0.13
CA LEU A 101 5.51 -0.75 0.83
C LEU A 101 6.98 -0.54 0.46
N LEU A 102 7.25 -0.15 -0.79
CA LEU A 102 8.59 0.16 -1.29
C LEU A 102 9.07 1.57 -0.91
N GLY A 103 8.23 2.39 -0.26
CA GLY A 103 8.55 3.78 0.09
C GLY A 103 8.71 4.68 -1.14
N ASN A 104 8.03 4.36 -2.24
CA ASN A 104 8.04 5.20 -3.44
C ASN A 104 6.81 6.09 -3.47
N GLU A 105 6.92 7.23 -2.79
CA GLU A 105 5.86 8.23 -2.64
C GLU A 105 5.35 8.75 -3.99
N GLU A 106 6.25 9.17 -4.90
CA GLU A 106 5.88 9.73 -6.21
C GLU A 106 5.04 8.73 -7.01
N MET A 107 5.45 7.46 -7.03
CA MET A 107 4.71 6.40 -7.72
C MET A 107 3.38 6.08 -7.03
N ALA A 108 3.32 6.15 -5.70
CA ALA A 108 2.08 5.95 -4.97
C ALA A 108 1.07 7.06 -5.30
N LEU A 109 1.50 8.32 -5.38
CA LEU A 109 0.67 9.45 -5.77
C LEU A 109 0.17 9.31 -7.22
N ASP A 110 1.06 8.98 -8.16
CA ASP A 110 0.68 8.71 -9.56
C ASP A 110 -0.40 7.60 -9.66
N LEU A 111 -0.25 6.54 -8.85
CA LEU A 111 -1.19 5.42 -8.80
C LEU A 111 -2.53 5.84 -8.16
N ILE A 112 -2.50 6.56 -7.04
CA ILE A 112 -3.71 7.11 -6.41
C ILE A 112 -4.47 7.96 -7.43
N ASP A 113 -3.74 8.74 -8.23
CA ASP A 113 -4.35 9.62 -9.19
C ASP A 113 -5.10 8.88 -10.29
N ALA A 114 -4.51 7.80 -10.77
CA ALA A 114 -5.06 6.97 -11.82
C ALA A 114 -6.11 5.95 -11.32
N THR A 115 -6.05 5.52 -10.06
CA THR A 115 -6.99 4.54 -9.49
C THR A 115 -8.42 5.06 -9.38
N PHE A 116 -9.40 4.15 -9.37
CA PHE A 116 -10.78 4.48 -9.05
C PHE A 116 -10.97 4.52 -7.53
N GLN A 117 -11.86 5.39 -7.07
CA GLN A 117 -12.15 5.57 -5.65
C GLN A 117 -12.68 4.29 -4.98
N SER A 118 -13.42 3.45 -5.72
CA SER A 118 -13.89 2.14 -5.25
C SER A 118 -12.76 1.15 -4.92
N ASP A 119 -11.59 1.33 -5.54
CA ASP A 119 -10.49 0.37 -5.50
C ASP A 119 -9.43 0.76 -4.46
N LEU A 120 -9.50 1.98 -3.93
CA LEU A 120 -8.60 2.47 -2.89
C LEU A 120 -8.84 1.80 -1.52
N GLU A 121 -10.06 1.33 -1.28
CA GLU A 121 -10.47 0.62 -0.07
C GLU A 121 -10.13 -0.88 -0.09
N LEU A 122 -9.42 -1.34 -1.13
CA LEU A 122 -9.00 -2.73 -1.22
C LEU A 122 -8.13 -3.11 -0.01
N THR A 123 -8.51 -4.23 0.61
CA THR A 123 -7.83 -4.73 1.81
C THR A 123 -6.79 -5.81 1.47
N PHE A 124 -5.72 -5.85 2.24
CA PHE A 124 -4.67 -6.87 2.17
C PHE A 124 -4.46 -7.52 3.55
N GLY A 125 -3.87 -8.72 3.55
CA GLY A 125 -3.53 -9.46 4.77
C GLY A 125 -4.69 -9.54 5.78
N LEU A 126 -4.47 -8.96 6.97
CA LEU A 126 -5.40 -8.91 8.09
C LEU A 126 -6.48 -7.81 7.97
N GLN A 127 -7.08 -7.67 6.79
CA GLN A 127 -8.02 -6.58 6.46
C GLN A 127 -7.41 -5.18 6.62
N ASN A 128 -6.10 -5.05 6.39
CA ASN A 128 -5.45 -3.74 6.37
C ASN A 128 -5.80 -3.02 5.07
N THR A 129 -6.09 -1.73 5.15
CA THR A 129 -6.26 -0.87 3.96
C THR A 129 -4.94 -0.19 3.61
N THR A 130 -4.85 0.39 2.41
CA THR A 130 -3.70 1.20 1.99
C THR A 130 -3.42 2.33 2.97
N LEU A 131 -4.47 2.92 3.57
CA LEU A 131 -4.34 3.98 4.57
C LEU A 131 -3.64 3.48 5.86
N HIS A 132 -3.94 2.26 6.33
CA HIS A 132 -3.24 1.68 7.48
C HIS A 132 -1.73 1.55 7.21
N LEU A 133 -1.36 1.15 6.00
CA LEU A 133 0.04 1.02 5.61
C LEU A 133 0.73 2.38 5.52
N ALA A 134 0.12 3.36 4.84
CA ALA A 134 0.66 4.70 4.70
C ALA A 134 0.82 5.42 6.05
N SER A 135 -0.14 5.27 6.96
CA SER A 135 -0.05 5.82 8.32
C SER A 135 1.05 5.14 9.15
N PHE A 136 1.24 3.82 8.99
CA PHE A 136 2.30 3.07 9.68
C PHE A 136 3.70 3.44 9.18
N LEU A 137 3.85 3.71 7.88
CA LEU A 137 5.11 4.14 7.28
C LEU A 137 5.37 5.65 7.41
N GLU A 138 4.43 6.39 8.00
CA GLU A 138 4.49 7.83 8.19
C GLU A 138 4.60 8.65 6.88
N GLU A 139 3.99 8.15 5.80
CA GLU A 139 3.95 8.79 4.48
C GLU A 139 2.87 9.88 4.43
N THR A 140 3.23 11.11 4.82
CA THR A 140 2.28 12.23 5.00
C THR A 140 1.49 12.57 3.73
N GLU A 141 2.17 12.70 2.59
CA GLU A 141 1.55 13.10 1.33
C GLU A 141 0.64 12.00 0.77
N VAL A 142 1.04 10.73 0.90
CA VAL A 142 0.19 9.60 0.53
C VAL A 142 -1.07 9.58 1.40
N VAL A 143 -0.96 9.79 2.71
CA VAL A 143 -2.12 9.86 3.60
C VAL A 143 -3.05 11.02 3.22
N ARG A 144 -2.50 12.19 2.92
CA ARG A 144 -3.27 13.35 2.44
C ARG A 144 -4.04 13.02 1.17
N ALA A 145 -3.36 12.51 0.14
CA ALA A 145 -3.96 12.17 -1.14
C ALA A 145 -5.07 11.11 -0.99
N LEU A 146 -4.85 10.10 -0.16
CA LEU A 146 -5.85 9.06 0.16
C LEU A 146 -7.10 9.66 0.84
N ILE A 147 -6.91 10.61 1.76
CA ILE A 147 -8.01 11.28 2.46
C ILE A 147 -8.79 12.22 1.54
N GLU A 148 -8.11 12.98 0.68
CA GLU A 148 -8.73 13.86 -0.31
C GLU A 148 -9.58 13.07 -1.31
N ARG A 149 -9.18 11.83 -1.60
CA ARG A 149 -9.95 10.86 -2.37
C ARG A 149 -11.14 10.27 -1.59
N GLY A 150 -11.49 10.78 -0.41
CA GLY A 150 -12.71 10.42 0.31
C GLY A 150 -12.77 8.96 0.78
N ILE A 151 -11.61 8.35 1.05
CA ILE A 151 -11.55 6.98 1.59
C ILE A 151 -12.10 6.93 3.00
N ASN A 152 -12.77 5.83 3.35
CA ASN A 152 -13.22 5.61 4.71
C ASN A 152 -12.05 5.41 5.69
N THR A 153 -11.81 6.43 6.51
CA THR A 153 -10.76 6.43 7.54
C THR A 153 -11.14 5.69 8.82
N SER A 154 -12.41 5.31 8.98
CA SER A 154 -12.93 4.62 10.18
C SER A 154 -12.81 3.09 10.10
N LEU A 155 -12.27 2.57 8.98
CA LEU A 155 -12.06 1.15 8.79
C LEU A 155 -11.05 0.62 9.80
N LYS A 156 -11.42 -0.48 10.47
CA LYS A 156 -10.56 -1.18 11.42
C LYS A 156 -9.99 -2.42 10.77
N ASN A 157 -8.71 -2.67 10.99
CA ASN A 157 -8.13 -3.96 10.63
C ASN A 157 -8.59 -5.08 11.58
N ASN A 158 -8.22 -6.33 11.30
CA ASN A 158 -8.57 -7.48 12.17
C ASN A 158 -7.97 -7.39 13.58
N LYS A 159 -7.00 -6.51 13.80
CA LYS A 159 -6.42 -6.26 15.13
C LYS A 159 -7.18 -5.18 15.91
N GLY A 160 -8.17 -4.54 15.28
CA GLY A 160 -9.00 -3.51 15.89
C GLY A 160 -8.39 -2.10 15.82
N TYR A 161 -7.27 -1.92 15.13
CA TYR A 161 -6.64 -0.62 14.94
C TYR A 161 -7.27 0.11 13.77
N VAL A 162 -7.43 1.43 13.94
CA VAL A 162 -7.75 2.37 12.86
C VAL A 162 -6.43 2.94 12.30
N ALA A 163 -6.41 3.42 11.07
CA ALA A 163 -5.20 4.00 10.47
C ALA A 163 -4.56 5.11 11.32
N CYS A 164 -5.36 5.96 11.97
CA CYS A 164 -4.87 7.00 12.88
C CYS A 164 -4.19 6.47 14.15
N ASP A 165 -4.50 5.23 14.59
CA ASP A 165 -3.85 4.60 15.74
C ASP A 165 -2.45 4.07 15.40
N LEU A 166 -2.16 3.90 14.11
CA LEU A 166 -0.89 3.34 13.62
C LEU A 166 0.20 4.38 13.41
N THR A 167 -0.12 5.66 13.55
CA THR A 167 0.81 6.76 13.35
C THR A 167 1.04 7.51 14.66
N THR A 168 2.29 7.91 14.90
CA THR A 168 2.65 8.82 15.99
C THR A 168 3.04 10.21 15.48
N ASN A 169 3.09 10.40 14.17
CA ASN A 169 3.55 11.62 13.55
C ASN A 169 2.50 12.73 13.72
N PRO A 170 2.88 13.90 14.31
CA PRO A 170 1.95 15.01 14.53
C PRO A 170 1.30 15.51 13.23
N ASP A 171 2.03 15.48 12.11
CA ASP A 171 1.56 15.99 10.82
C ASP A 171 0.39 15.14 10.29
N ILE A 172 0.53 13.81 10.38
CA ILE A 172 -0.53 12.88 9.97
C ILE A 172 -1.74 12.98 10.89
N LEU A 173 -1.51 13.10 12.20
CA LEU A 173 -2.58 13.30 13.18
C LEU A 173 -3.33 14.62 12.94
N GLU A 174 -2.65 15.66 12.46
CA GLU A 174 -3.29 16.92 12.07
C GLU A 174 -4.21 16.73 10.87
N ILE A 175 -3.77 16.01 9.83
CA ILE A 175 -4.61 15.68 8.66
C ILE A 175 -5.88 14.94 9.08
N PHE A 176 -5.77 13.95 9.97
CA PHE A 176 -6.95 13.23 10.48
C PHE A 176 -7.89 14.14 11.30
N LYS A 177 -7.35 15.10 12.06
CA LYS A 177 -8.16 16.09 12.80
C LYS A 177 -8.87 17.04 11.87
N GLU A 178 -8.20 17.51 10.81
CA GLU A 178 -8.80 18.35 9.78
C GLU A 178 -9.99 17.64 9.13
N LEU A 179 -9.84 16.37 8.74
CA LEU A 179 -10.94 15.57 8.19
C LEU A 179 -12.18 15.55 9.11
N VAL A 180 -12.00 15.32 10.41
CA VAL A 180 -13.12 15.33 11.38
C VAL A 180 -13.78 16.71 11.46
N LYS A 181 -12.99 17.77 11.36
CA LYS A 181 -13.50 19.15 11.37
C LYS A 181 -14.33 19.42 10.12
N THR A 182 -13.82 19.09 8.93
CA THR A 182 -14.52 19.26 7.65
C THR A 182 -15.83 18.47 7.62
N GLN A 183 -15.85 17.24 8.14
CA GLN A 183 -17.07 16.43 8.25
C GLN A 183 -18.12 17.04 9.19
N ARG A 184 -17.71 17.67 10.29
CA ARG A 184 -18.62 18.38 11.20
C ARG A 184 -19.16 19.66 10.56
N GLU A 185 -18.33 20.41 9.87
CA GLU A 185 -18.71 21.65 9.17
C GLU A 185 -19.70 21.36 8.04
N SER A 186 -19.48 20.32 7.23
CA SER A 186 -20.43 19.90 6.19
C SER A 186 -21.77 19.43 6.76
N SER A 187 -21.79 18.92 7.99
CA SER A 187 -23.01 18.50 8.68
C SER A 187 -23.82 19.69 9.21
N GLN A 188 -23.16 20.78 9.60
CA GLN A 188 -23.81 21.98 10.14
C GLN A 188 -24.35 22.93 9.07
N LEU A 189 -23.87 22.84 7.82
CA LEU A 189 -24.35 23.68 6.71
C LEU A 189 -25.68 23.23 6.09
N ASN A 190 -26.17 22.02 6.40
CA ASN A 190 -27.44 21.50 5.86
C ASN A 190 -28.68 21.86 6.70
N ASP A 191 -28.52 22.61 7.79
CA ASP A 191 -29.60 23.03 8.70
C ASP A 191 -30.10 24.46 8.44
N ILE A 192 -29.80 25.06 7.28
CA ILE A 192 -30.41 26.36 6.90
C ILE A 192 -31.86 26.07 6.45
N PRO A 193 -32.89 26.59 7.14
CA PRO A 193 -34.27 26.45 6.68
C PRO A 193 -34.41 27.24 5.38
N GLU A 194 -34.84 26.57 4.30
CA GLU A 194 -35.38 27.28 3.14
C GLU A 194 -36.66 28.01 3.59
N GLU A 195 -36.59 29.34 3.70
CA GLU A 195 -37.76 30.24 3.83
C GLU A 195 -38.47 30.44 2.49
#